data_AF-A0A7S6Z169-F1
#
_entry.id   AF-A0A7S6Z169-F1
#
_cell.length_a   1.000
_cell.length_b   1.000
_cell.length_c   1.000
_cell.angle_alpha   90.00
_cell.angle_beta   90.00
_cell.angle_gamma   90.00
#
_symmetry.space_group_name_H-M   'P 1'
#
loop_
_entity.id
_entity.type
_entity.pdbx_description
1 polymer ?
#
loop_
_entity_poly.entity_id
_entity_poly.type
_entity_poly.pdbx_seq_one_letter_code
_entity_poly.pdbx_strand_id
1 'polypeptide(L)'
;MASYAQASATVQRYLGALPGAARAQADALWTGGRPAPVPDDAALRAIANIQSMRINNDPPIALDQAQPPQRIEVPVQLTVRTTTGTQRLVGAYRLQPRAGSDGWEIYSATLRPVLR
;
A
#
# COMPACT_ATOMS: atom_id res chain seq x y z
N MET A 1 18.73 -3.01 9.10
CA MET A 1 18.00 -1.72 9.01
C MET A 1 17.17 -1.72 7.74
N ALA A 2 15.90 -1.33 7.83
CA ALA A 2 14.98 -1.35 6.70
C ALA A 2 15.24 -0.17 5.74
N SER A 3 15.35 -0.44 4.44
CA SER A 3 15.68 0.56 3.40
C SER A 3 14.45 1.09 2.67
N TYR A 4 14.56 2.26 2.02
CA TYR A 4 13.50 2.79 1.16
C TYR A 4 13.13 1.85 0.00
N ALA A 5 14.09 1.11 -0.56
CA ALA A 5 13.79 0.11 -1.57
C ALA A 5 12.90 -1.01 -1.03
N GLN A 6 13.15 -1.48 0.20
CA GLN A 6 12.32 -2.48 0.87
C GLN A 6 10.92 -1.93 1.22
N ALA A 7 10.80 -0.63 1.49
CA ALA A 7 9.51 0.02 1.70
C ALA A 7 8.66 0.01 0.43
N SER A 8 9.22 0.48 -0.69
CA SER A 8 8.53 0.44 -1.99
C SER A 8 8.18 -0.99 -2.39
N ALA A 9 9.06 -1.96 -2.14
CA ALA A 9 8.79 -3.37 -2.40
C ALA A 9 7.66 -3.93 -1.52
N THR A 10 7.52 -3.46 -0.28
CA THR A 10 6.43 -3.85 0.62
C THR A 10 5.08 -3.33 0.12
N VAL A 11 5.02 -2.07 -0.33
CA VAL A 11 3.82 -1.49 -0.95
C VAL A 11 3.48 -2.19 -2.26
N GLN A 12 4.48 -2.46 -3.11
CA GLN A 12 4.30 -3.21 -4.35
C GLN A 12 3.71 -4.61 -4.09
N ARG A 13 4.24 -5.34 -3.11
CA ARG A 13 3.77 -6.67 -2.72
C ARG A 13 2.35 -6.62 -2.17
N TYR A 14 2.05 -5.64 -1.32
CA TYR A 14 0.71 -5.43 -0.77
C TYR A 14 -0.31 -5.21 -1.89
N LEU A 15 -0.06 -4.23 -2.75
CA LEU A 15 -0.95 -3.89 -3.85
C LEU A 15 -1.06 -5.03 -4.86
N GLY A 16 0.06 -5.70 -5.21
CA GLY A 16 0.06 -6.82 -6.15
C GLY A 16 -0.75 -8.03 -5.70
N ALA A 17 -0.99 -8.19 -4.38
CA ALA A 17 -1.79 -9.27 -3.83
C ALA A 17 -3.31 -9.01 -3.85
N LEU A 18 -3.75 -7.76 -3.97
CA LEU A 18 -5.17 -7.38 -3.90
C LEU A 18 -6.04 -7.85 -5.08
N PRO A 19 -5.56 -7.88 -6.34
CA PRO A 19 -6.33 -8.42 -7.45
C PRO A 19 -6.60 -9.93 -7.38
N GLY A 20 -5.87 -10.67 -6.54
CA GLY A 20 -5.97 -12.13 -6.42
C GLY A 20 -6.63 -12.60 -5.12
N ALA A 21 -6.65 -13.93 -4.91
CA ALA A 21 -7.15 -14.55 -3.67
C ALA A 21 -6.22 -14.36 -2.45
N ALA A 22 -5.09 -13.67 -2.61
CA ALA A 22 -4.03 -13.53 -1.60
C ALA A 22 -4.31 -12.43 -0.57
N ARG A 23 -5.58 -12.18 -0.23
CA ARG A 23 -5.99 -11.09 0.68
C ARG A 23 -5.36 -11.22 2.06
N ALA A 24 -5.31 -12.44 2.61
CA ALA A 24 -4.64 -12.70 3.88
C ALA A 24 -3.13 -12.40 3.85
N GLN A 25 -2.46 -12.62 2.71
CA GLN A 25 -1.04 -12.28 2.55
C GLN A 25 -0.85 -10.76 2.48
N ALA A 26 -1.78 -10.06 1.84
CA ALA A 26 -1.80 -8.60 1.81
C ALA A 26 -2.02 -8.03 3.23
N ASP A 27 -2.96 -8.59 3.99
CA ASP A 27 -3.29 -8.16 5.35
C ASP A 27 -2.13 -8.39 6.32
N ALA A 28 -1.36 -9.48 6.15
CA ALA A 28 -0.17 -9.76 6.96
C ALA A 28 0.94 -8.69 6.83
N LEU A 29 0.86 -7.80 5.84
CA LEU A 29 1.79 -6.67 5.67
C LEU A 29 1.41 -5.44 6.49
N TRP A 30 0.21 -5.42 7.08
CA TRP A 30 -0.22 -4.38 8.00
C TRP A 30 0.34 -4.61 9.40
N THR A 31 0.52 -3.54 10.16
CA THR A 31 0.83 -3.60 11.59
C THR A 31 -0.22 -4.45 12.31
N GLY A 32 0.23 -5.43 13.10
CA GLY A 32 -0.67 -6.39 13.76
C GLY A 32 -1.30 -7.42 12.82
N GLY A 33 -0.84 -7.52 11.56
CA GLY A 33 -1.25 -8.54 10.60
C GLY A 33 -2.64 -8.34 10.00
N ARG A 34 -3.24 -7.16 10.20
CA ARG A 34 -4.53 -6.79 9.62
C ARG A 34 -4.66 -5.28 9.46
N PRO A 35 -5.39 -4.81 8.44
CA PRO A 35 -5.79 -3.41 8.37
C PRO A 35 -6.68 -2.99 9.56
N ALA A 36 -6.79 -1.68 9.79
CA ALA A 36 -7.83 -1.12 10.64
C ALA A 36 -9.23 -1.54 10.13
N PRO A 37 -10.28 -1.62 11.00
CA PRO A 37 -11.61 -2.07 10.60
C PRO A 37 -12.22 -1.32 9.42
N VAL A 38 -11.93 -0.02 9.32
CA VAL A 38 -12.18 0.78 8.11
C VAL A 38 -10.83 1.30 7.65
N PRO A 39 -10.13 0.60 6.75
CA PRO A 39 -8.84 1.06 6.32
C PRO A 39 -8.99 2.24 5.37
N ASP A 40 -8.01 3.14 5.41
CA ASP A 40 -7.97 4.33 4.55
C ASP A 40 -7.79 3.99 3.05
N ASP A 41 -7.66 2.71 2.70
CA ASP A 41 -7.68 2.16 1.35
C ASP A 41 -8.92 1.29 1.04
N ALA A 42 -9.97 1.40 1.86
CA ALA A 42 -11.22 0.64 1.70
C ALA A 42 -11.81 0.80 0.28
N ALA A 43 -11.65 1.98 -0.33
CA ALA A 43 -12.09 2.23 -1.70
C ALA A 43 -11.44 1.27 -2.72
N LEU A 44 -10.13 0.97 -2.59
CA LEU A 44 -9.44 -0.01 -3.41
C LEU A 44 -9.89 -1.43 -3.06
N ARG A 45 -9.95 -1.75 -1.76
CA ARG A 45 -10.35 -3.08 -1.28
C ARG A 45 -11.78 -3.45 -1.64
N ALA A 46 -12.67 -2.46 -1.83
CA ALA A 46 -14.05 -2.65 -2.24
C ALA A 46 -14.22 -2.91 -3.75
N ILE A 47 -13.18 -2.72 -4.57
CA ILE A 47 -13.25 -2.98 -6.01
C ILE A 47 -13.30 -4.50 -6.23
N ALA A 48 -14.44 -4.97 -6.74
CA ALA A 48 -14.61 -6.35 -7.17
C ALA A 48 -14.19 -6.53 -8.64
N ASN A 49 -13.97 -7.79 -9.04
CA ASN A 49 -13.72 -8.17 -10.44
C ASN A 49 -12.52 -7.44 -11.09
N ILE A 50 -11.44 -7.24 -10.31
CA ILE A 50 -10.20 -6.67 -10.83
C ILE A 50 -9.60 -7.65 -11.84
N GLN A 51 -9.45 -7.21 -13.08
CA GLN A 51 -8.77 -7.95 -14.15
C GLN A 51 -7.27 -7.70 -14.13
N SER A 52 -6.87 -6.46 -13.88
CA SER A 52 -5.48 -6.07 -13.74
C SER A 52 -5.34 -4.77 -12.96
N MET A 53 -4.17 -4.56 -12.36
CA MET A 53 -3.83 -3.33 -11.68
C MET A 53 -2.42 -2.89 -12.07
N ARG A 54 -2.30 -1.66 -12.57
CA ARG A 54 -1.01 -0.99 -12.74
C ARG A 54 -0.72 -0.19 -11.49
N ILE A 55 0.48 -0.40 -10.94
CA ILE A 55 0.98 0.25 -9.73
C ILE A 55 2.18 1.09 -10.15
N ASN A 56 2.13 2.40 -9.88
CA ASN A 56 3.29 3.28 -9.96
C ASN A 56 3.54 3.85 -8.57
N ASN A 57 4.73 3.61 -8.02
CA ASN A 57 5.16 4.18 -6.75
C ASN A 57 6.12 5.34 -7.04
N ASP A 58 5.92 6.45 -6.35
CA ASP A 58 6.90 7.53 -6.31
C ASP A 58 7.97 7.22 -5.24
N PRO A 59 9.11 7.92 -5.23
CA PRO A 59 10.15 7.72 -4.22
C PRO A 59 9.62 7.87 -2.79
N PRO A 60 10.04 7.02 -1.83
CA PRO A 60 9.64 7.17 -0.43
C PRO A 60 10.09 8.49 0.19
N ILE A 61 9.25 9.03 1.05
CA ILE A 61 9.44 10.30 1.75
C ILE A 61 9.54 10.01 3.26
N ALA A 62 10.56 10.51 3.94
CA ALA A 62 10.64 10.45 5.41
C ALA A 62 9.55 11.33 6.04
N LEU A 63 8.87 10.80 7.05
CA LEU A 63 7.88 11.54 7.85
C LEU A 63 8.46 11.98 9.21
N ASP A 64 9.68 11.57 9.54
CA ASP A 64 10.40 11.95 10.75
C ASP A 64 11.84 12.36 10.44
N GLN A 65 12.55 12.83 11.46
CA GLN A 65 13.94 13.27 11.37
C GLN A 65 14.93 12.21 11.89
N ALA A 66 14.46 10.99 12.17
CA ALA A 66 15.33 9.93 12.68
C ALA A 66 16.31 9.43 11.60
N GLN A 67 17.47 8.93 12.02
CA GLN A 67 18.44 8.31 11.12
C GLN A 67 18.81 6.91 11.65
N PRO A 68 18.29 5.82 11.02
CA PRO A 68 17.39 5.80 9.87
C PRO A 68 15.95 6.25 10.22
N PRO A 69 15.15 6.69 9.22
CA PRO A 69 13.75 7.06 9.43
C PRO A 69 12.93 5.92 10.03
N GLN A 70 12.03 6.24 10.96
CA GLN A 70 11.13 5.27 11.59
C GLN A 70 9.70 5.35 11.02
N ARG A 71 9.39 6.41 10.29
CA ARG A 71 8.14 6.62 9.58
C ARG A 71 8.41 7.17 8.20
N ILE A 72 7.77 6.55 7.22
CA ILE A 72 7.87 6.96 5.82
C ILE A 72 6.50 6.93 5.16
N GLU A 73 6.38 7.66 4.07
CA GLU A 73 5.26 7.62 3.15
C GLU A 73 5.74 7.22 1.76
N VAL A 74 5.03 6.29 1.12
CA VAL A 74 5.26 5.88 -0.27
C VAL A 74 4.05 6.32 -1.08
N PRO A 75 4.16 7.39 -1.88
CA PRO A 75 3.07 7.83 -2.74
C PRO A 75 2.83 6.82 -3.87
N VAL A 76 1.56 6.65 -4.23
CA VAL A 76 1.13 5.68 -5.24
C VAL A 76 0.09 6.26 -6.19
N GLN A 77 0.17 5.80 -7.43
CA GLN A 77 -0.80 6.06 -8.48
C GLN A 77 -1.22 4.72 -9.07
N LEU A 78 -2.51 4.42 -8.96
CA LEU A 78 -3.09 3.13 -9.33
C LEU A 78 -4.01 3.30 -10.54
N THR A 79 -3.92 2.39 -11.50
CA THR A 79 -4.93 2.21 -12.54
C THR A 79 -5.46 0.79 -12.43
N VAL A 80 -6.73 0.67 -12.05
CA VAL A 80 -7.42 -0.60 -11.82
C VAL A 80 -8.36 -0.86 -12.98
N ARG A 81 -8.17 -1.96 -13.69
CA ARG A 81 -9.08 -2.42 -14.74
C ARG A 81 -10.00 -3.48 -14.16
N THR A 82 -11.30 -3.26 -14.33
CA THR A 82 -12.37 -4.19 -13.92
C THR A 82 -13.16 -4.63 -15.15
N THR A 83 -14.10 -5.56 -14.96
CA THR A 83 -15.05 -5.95 -16.01
C THR A 83 -15.99 -4.82 -16.44
N THR A 84 -16.21 -3.81 -15.60
CA THR A 84 -17.15 -2.71 -15.85
C THR A 84 -16.47 -1.40 -16.28
N GLY A 85 -15.14 -1.32 -16.17
CA GLY A 85 -14.41 -0.12 -16.56
C GLY A 85 -13.04 0.02 -15.92
N THR A 86 -12.44 1.20 -16.08
CA THR A 86 -11.13 1.53 -15.50
C THR A 86 -11.28 2.62 -14.45
N GLN A 87 -10.75 2.38 -13.25
CA GLN A 87 -10.71 3.35 -12.17
C GLN A 87 -9.26 3.80 -11.93
N ARG A 88 -9.07 5.06 -11.54
CA ARG A 88 -7.78 5.58 -11.09
C ARG A 88 -7.88 5.98 -9.63
N LEU A 89 -6.87 5.61 -8.86
CA LEU A 89 -6.75 6.02 -7.47
C LEU A 89 -5.37 6.63 -7.24
N VAL A 90 -5.30 7.62 -6.37
CA VAL A 90 -4.03 8.24 -5.95
C VAL A 90 -4.01 8.37 -4.44
N GLY A 91 -2.82 8.36 -3.87
CA GLY A 91 -2.61 8.58 -2.45
C GLY A 91 -1.29 8.03 -2.01
N ALA A 92 -1.22 7.48 -0.79
CA ALA A 92 0.03 6.97 -0.26
C ALA A 92 -0.18 5.89 0.80
N TYR A 93 0.84 5.05 0.98
CA TYR A 93 0.94 4.12 2.11
C TYR A 93 1.98 4.62 3.09
N ARG A 94 1.66 4.55 4.38
CA ARG A 94 2.57 4.92 5.45
C ARG A 94 3.10 3.69 6.14
N LEU A 95 4.41 3.64 6.29
CA LEU A 95 5.11 2.46 6.79
C LEU A 95 5.97 2.82 7.99
N GLN A 96 6.16 1.81 8.83
CA GLN A 96 7.10 1.79 9.94
C GLN A 96 7.93 0.49 9.89
N PRO A 97 9.14 0.45 10.48
CA PRO A 97 9.89 -0.78 10.62
C PRO A 97 9.08 -1.83 11.38
N ARG A 98 9.14 -3.07 10.91
CA ARG A 98 8.50 -4.19 11.60
C ARG A 98 9.36 -4.61 12.79
N ALA A 99 8.75 -4.70 13.96
CA ALA A 99 9.44 -5.17 15.16
C ALA A 99 10.02 -6.59 14.96
N GLY A 100 11.30 -6.77 15.27
CA GLY A 100 11.97 -8.07 15.16
C GLY A 100 12.31 -8.51 13.73
N SER A 101 12.20 -7.63 12.72
CA SER A 101 12.68 -7.93 11.37
C SER A 101 13.31 -6.72 10.69
N ASP A 102 14.01 -6.94 9.58
CA ASP A 102 14.53 -5.88 8.71
C ASP A 102 13.50 -5.41 7.66
N GLY A 103 12.21 -5.65 7.92
CA GLY A 103 11.12 -5.33 6.99
C GLY A 103 10.36 -4.06 7.36
N TRP A 104 9.47 -3.66 6.45
CA TRP A 104 8.48 -2.62 6.69
C TRP A 104 7.08 -3.23 6.86
N GLU A 105 6.22 -2.53 7.59
CA GLU A 105 4.80 -2.83 7.70
C GLU A 105 3.97 -1.57 7.49
N ILE A 106 2.75 -1.73 6.97
CA ILE A 106 1.81 -0.65 6.70
C ILE A 106 1.03 -0.35 7.98
N TYR A 107 1.05 0.89 8.45
CA TYR A 107 0.26 1.31 9.61
C TYR A 107 -0.92 2.23 9.23
N SER A 108 -0.87 2.86 8.05
CA SER A 108 -1.94 3.73 7.54
C SER A 108 -1.82 3.84 6.02
N ALA A 109 -2.91 4.23 5.38
CA ALA A 109 -2.93 4.59 3.96
C ALA A 109 -3.70 5.90 3.76
N THR A 110 -3.70 6.41 2.55
CA THR A 110 -4.78 7.26 2.05
C THR A 110 -4.94 6.88 0.59
N LEU A 111 -6.17 6.60 0.14
CA LEU A 111 -6.45 6.38 -1.27
C LEU A 111 -7.77 7.02 -1.63
N ARG A 112 -7.77 7.80 -2.70
CA ARG A 112 -8.98 8.43 -3.23
C ARG A 112 -9.13 8.16 -4.72
N PRO A 113 -10.36 7.89 -5.19
CA PRO A 113 -10.65 7.90 -6.62
C PRO A 113 -10.35 9.28 -7.20
N VAL A 114 -9.87 9.32 -8.44
CA VAL A 114 -9.76 10.57 -9.20
C VAL A 114 -10.71 10.50 -10.39
N LEU A 115 -11.54 11.55 -10.52
CA LEU A 115 -12.37 11.75 -11.70
C LEU A 115 -11.46 12.19 -12.85
N ARG A 116 -11.76 11.70 -14.05
CA ARG A 116 -11.16 12.21 -15.28
C ARG A 116 -11.95 13.39 -15.79
#